data_AF-A0A183J140-F1
#
_entry.id   AF-A0A183J140-F1
#
_cell.length_a   1.000
_cell.length_b   1.000
_cell.length_c   1.000
_cell.angle_alpha   90.00
_cell.angle_beta   90.00
_cell.angle_gamma   90.00
#
_symmetry.space_group_name_H-M   'P 1'
#
loop_
_entity.id
_entity.type
_entity.pdbx_description
1 polymer ?
#
loop_
_entity_poly.entity_id
_entity_poly.type
_entity_poly.pdbx_seq_one_letter_code
_entity_poly.pdbx_strand_id
1 'polypeptide(L)'
;MGYVDTMFGHTDTVCSIDCLSRERAVTCGSRDRTVRIWKIPEESQLIFRAHRSLSVWSVFKKKPTCVKYGAHENTMPNNGPTENWISSICSCSYTDLIFSGSCDEKLRFWKCSTDFKHLDAMGSYHLPGFINDLACDKEGKTIICAVGPEHKNGRWWKLSLHSSVVVIPLVYTSS
;
A
#
# COMPACT_ATOMS: atom_id res chain seq x y z
N MET A 1 -24.99 -20.69 5.26
CA MET A 1 -23.79 -21.52 5.05
C MET A 1 -22.76 -20.64 4.37
N GLY A 2 -21.59 -20.47 4.98
CA GLY A 2 -20.45 -19.87 4.27
C GLY A 2 -19.85 -20.93 3.36
N TYR A 3 -19.56 -20.58 2.11
CA TYR A 3 -18.76 -21.40 1.21
C TYR A 3 -17.29 -20.95 1.36
N VAL A 4 -16.36 -21.91 1.35
CA VAL A 4 -14.93 -21.68 1.58
C VAL A 4 -14.18 -22.21 0.37
N ASP A 5 -13.56 -21.30 -0.38
CA ASP A 5 -12.71 -21.64 -1.52
C ASP A 5 -11.23 -21.44 -1.20
N THR A 6 -10.39 -22.25 -1.85
CA THR A 6 -8.93 -22.09 -1.81
C THR A 6 -8.42 -21.89 -3.23
N MET A 7 -7.86 -20.71 -3.51
CA MET A 7 -7.28 -20.38 -4.81
C MET A 7 -5.75 -20.36 -4.73
N PHE A 8 -5.09 -20.98 -5.71
CA PHE A 8 -3.63 -21.07 -5.78
C PHE A 8 -3.08 -20.27 -6.97
N GLY A 9 -1.85 -19.77 -6.84
CA GLY A 9 -1.16 -19.17 -7.98
C GLY A 9 0.07 -18.34 -7.68
N HIS A 10 0.12 -17.63 -6.55
CA HIS A 10 1.33 -16.91 -6.13
C HIS A 10 2.51 -17.89 -5.99
N THR A 11 3.69 -17.49 -6.47
CA THR A 11 4.90 -18.33 -6.42
C THR A 11 5.81 -17.96 -5.25
N ASP A 12 5.37 -17.04 -4.40
CA ASP A 12 5.98 -16.64 -3.15
C ASP A 12 4.85 -16.28 -2.15
N THR A 13 5.22 -16.01 -0.91
CA THR A 13 4.39 -15.46 0.15
C THR A 13 3.52 -14.29 -0.33
N VAL A 14 2.23 -14.40 -0.01
CA VAL A 14 1.28 -13.29 -0.16
C VAL A 14 1.51 -12.33 1.00
N CYS A 15 1.99 -11.13 0.69
CA CYS A 15 2.41 -10.16 1.71
C CYS A 15 1.31 -9.14 2.06
N SER A 16 0.33 -8.95 1.19
CA SER A 16 -0.87 -8.14 1.47
C SER A 16 -2.06 -8.59 0.64
N ILE A 17 -3.24 -8.25 1.12
CA ILE A 17 -4.54 -8.52 0.51
C ILE A 17 -5.48 -7.34 0.76
N ASP A 18 -6.33 -7.06 -0.21
CA ASP A 18 -7.44 -6.12 -0.07
C ASP A 18 -8.67 -6.59 -0.85
N CYS A 19 -9.85 -6.14 -0.46
CA CYS A 19 -11.10 -6.42 -1.14
C CYS A 19 -12.09 -5.26 -1.01
N LEU A 20 -13.05 -5.21 -1.93
CA LEU A 20 -14.17 -4.25 -1.89
C LEU A 20 -15.48 -5.03 -1.90
N SER A 21 -16.60 -4.37 -2.23
CA SER A 21 -17.95 -4.93 -2.18
C SER A 21 -18.26 -6.00 -3.23
N ARG A 22 -17.41 -6.20 -4.24
CA ARG A 22 -17.57 -7.29 -5.22
C ARG A 22 -16.84 -8.53 -4.74
N GLU A 23 -17.25 -9.70 -5.21
CA GLU A 23 -16.59 -11.01 -4.95
C GLU A 23 -15.25 -11.11 -5.69
N ARG A 24 -14.34 -10.23 -5.32
CA ARG A 24 -12.98 -10.11 -5.84
C ARG A 24 -12.04 -9.75 -4.71
N ALA A 25 -10.85 -10.31 -4.78
CA ALA A 25 -9.74 -9.94 -3.90
C ALA A 25 -8.55 -9.49 -4.75
N VAL A 26 -7.75 -8.58 -4.20
CA VAL A 26 -6.46 -8.20 -4.77
C VAL A 26 -5.39 -8.64 -3.80
N THR A 27 -4.38 -9.35 -4.28
CA THR A 27 -3.24 -9.79 -3.47
C THR A 27 -1.94 -9.35 -4.11
N CYS A 28 -0.92 -9.11 -3.30
CA CYS A 28 0.44 -8.92 -3.80
C CYS A 28 1.38 -9.99 -3.25
N GLY A 29 2.26 -10.47 -4.11
CA GLY A 29 3.30 -11.44 -3.77
C GLY A 29 4.63 -10.75 -3.52
N SER A 30 5.40 -11.29 -2.59
CA SER A 30 6.65 -10.71 -2.11
C SER A 30 7.74 -10.66 -3.20
N ARG A 31 8.42 -11.78 -3.49
CA ARG A 31 9.50 -11.82 -4.50
C ARG A 31 9.03 -12.31 -5.87
N ASP A 32 7.80 -12.79 -5.96
CA ASP A 32 7.21 -13.14 -7.26
C ASP A 32 6.89 -11.91 -8.13
N ARG A 33 6.90 -10.70 -7.53
CA ARG A 33 6.70 -9.41 -8.21
C ARG A 33 5.37 -9.35 -8.96
N THR A 34 4.36 -10.04 -8.44
CA THR A 34 3.02 -10.04 -9.00
C THR A 34 1.99 -9.42 -8.07
N VAL A 35 1.06 -8.69 -8.66
CA VAL A 35 -0.23 -8.36 -8.07
C VAL A 35 -1.28 -9.18 -8.79
N ARG A 36 -2.17 -9.83 -8.07
CA ARG A 36 -3.21 -10.68 -8.63
C ARG A 36 -4.57 -10.16 -8.25
N ILE A 37 -5.47 -10.14 -9.23
CA ILE A 37 -6.88 -9.89 -8.99
C ILE A 37 -7.60 -11.22 -9.15
N TRP A 38 -8.15 -11.71 -8.06
CA TRP A 38 -8.94 -12.93 -7.99
C TRP A 38 -10.39 -12.61 -8.33
N LYS A 39 -10.93 -13.37 -9.27
CA LYS A 39 -12.33 -13.38 -9.63
C LYS A 39 -12.93 -14.65 -9.03
N ILE A 40 -13.52 -14.50 -7.85
CA ILE A 40 -13.83 -15.64 -6.96
C ILE A 40 -14.87 -16.56 -7.62
N PRO A 41 -16.03 -16.05 -8.11
CA PRO A 41 -17.04 -16.92 -8.73
C PRO A 41 -16.57 -17.63 -10.00
N GLU A 42 -15.62 -17.02 -10.73
CA GLU A 42 -15.05 -17.57 -11.95
C GLU A 42 -13.82 -18.45 -11.70
N GLU A 43 -13.41 -18.65 -10.43
CA GLU A 43 -12.19 -19.37 -10.03
C GLU A 43 -10.96 -18.98 -10.87
N SER A 44 -10.87 -17.70 -11.22
CA SER A 44 -9.87 -17.21 -12.19
C SER A 44 -9.11 -16.01 -11.66
N GLN A 45 -8.00 -15.70 -12.31
CA GLN A 45 -7.10 -14.65 -11.86
C GLN A 45 -6.54 -13.83 -13.02
N LEU A 46 -6.36 -12.54 -12.76
CA LEU A 46 -5.58 -11.64 -13.59
C LEU A 46 -4.23 -11.41 -12.91
N ILE A 47 -3.14 -11.56 -13.66
CA ILE A 47 -1.78 -11.43 -13.15
C ILE A 47 -1.16 -10.15 -13.71
N PHE A 48 -0.77 -9.26 -12.80
CA PHE A 48 -0.09 -8.01 -13.11
C PHE A 48 1.34 -8.11 -12.59
N ARG A 49 2.33 -7.87 -13.45
CA ARG A 49 3.74 -7.84 -13.04
C ARG A 49 4.08 -6.42 -12.62
N ALA A 50 4.45 -6.27 -11.36
CA ALA A 50 4.79 -4.99 -10.77
C ALA A 50 6.31 -4.86 -10.60
N HIS A 51 6.76 -3.61 -10.48
CA HIS A 51 8.12 -3.27 -10.10
C HIS A 51 8.11 -2.64 -8.69
N ARG A 52 9.29 -2.28 -8.16
CA ARG A 52 9.43 -1.56 -6.88
C ARG A 52 8.92 -0.12 -7.02
N SER A 53 7.61 0.04 -7.12
CA SER A 53 6.95 1.31 -7.45
C SER A 53 5.52 1.33 -6.92
N LEU A 54 5.00 2.52 -6.66
CA LEU A 54 3.58 2.74 -6.48
C LEU A 54 2.93 2.78 -7.88
N SER A 55 1.81 2.08 -8.10
CA SER A 55 1.23 1.95 -9.44
C SER A 55 -0.28 1.88 -9.39
N VAL A 56 -0.93 2.57 -10.33
CA VAL A 56 -2.37 2.52 -10.56
C VAL A 56 -2.64 1.56 -11.70
N TRP A 57 -3.47 0.54 -11.45
CA TRP A 57 -3.79 -0.50 -12.41
C TRP A 57 -5.26 -0.44 -12.83
N SER A 58 -5.52 -0.91 -14.04
CA SER A 58 -6.87 -1.12 -14.55
C SER A 58 -6.99 -2.55 -15.06
N VAL A 59 -8.08 -3.23 -14.71
CA VAL A 59 -8.39 -4.59 -15.21
C VAL A 59 -8.51 -4.66 -16.74
N PHE A 60 -8.71 -3.50 -17.39
CA PHE A 60 -8.84 -3.39 -18.84
C PHE A 60 -7.50 -3.18 -19.56
N LYS A 61 -6.39 -3.02 -18.82
CA LYS A 61 -5.07 -2.75 -19.38
C LYS A 61 -4.08 -3.84 -18.97
N LYS A 62 -3.20 -4.21 -19.93
CA LYS A 62 -2.07 -5.12 -19.67
C LYS A 62 -0.91 -4.46 -18.92
N LYS A 63 -0.85 -3.12 -18.95
CA LYS A 63 0.18 -2.28 -18.33
C LYS A 63 -0.46 -1.35 -17.29
N PRO A 64 0.29 -0.91 -16.27
CA PRO A 64 -0.23 0.05 -15.30
C PRO A 64 -0.60 1.35 -16.02
N THR A 65 -1.66 2.01 -15.54
CA THR A 65 -2.09 3.30 -16.08
C THR A 65 -1.13 4.41 -15.65
N CYS A 66 -0.62 4.33 -14.43
CA CYS A 66 0.37 5.23 -13.87
C CYS A 66 1.37 4.46 -13.00
N VAL A 67 2.64 4.88 -13.03
CA VAL A 67 3.72 4.31 -12.19
C VAL A 67 4.52 5.44 -11.57
N LYS A 68 4.66 5.41 -10.24
CA LYS A 68 5.53 6.30 -9.47
C LYS A 68 6.70 5.49 -8.91
N TYR A 69 7.86 5.66 -9.55
CA TYR A 69 9.14 5.17 -9.05
C TYR A 69 9.64 6.06 -7.91
N GLY A 70 10.38 5.48 -6.97
CA GLY A 70 10.96 6.23 -5.85
C GLY A 70 9.89 6.95 -5.02
N ALA A 71 8.75 6.27 -4.77
CA ALA A 71 7.66 6.85 -3.99
C ALA A 71 8.11 7.26 -2.58
N HIS A 72 9.10 6.57 -2.02
CA HIS A 72 9.76 6.90 -0.76
C HIS A 72 11.26 7.22 -0.99
N GLU A 73 11.92 7.87 -0.04
CA GLU A 73 13.34 8.22 -0.12
C GLU A 73 14.21 7.05 0.36
N ASN A 74 15.42 6.93 -0.19
CA ASN A 74 16.35 5.86 0.19
C ASN A 74 17.20 6.23 1.41
N THR A 75 16.55 6.70 2.46
CA THR A 75 17.22 7.27 3.63
C THR A 75 16.49 6.88 4.89
N MET A 76 17.20 6.18 5.79
CA MET A 76 16.82 6.12 7.18
C MET A 76 17.60 7.17 7.98
N PRO A 77 17.08 7.63 9.13
CA PRO A 77 17.87 8.39 10.07
C PRO A 77 19.03 7.52 10.58
N ASN A 78 20.24 8.04 10.48
CA ASN A 78 21.47 7.50 11.11
C ASN A 78 21.99 6.14 10.61
N ASN A 79 21.39 5.54 9.58
CA ASN A 79 21.92 4.37 8.89
C ASN A 79 21.96 4.67 7.38
N GLY A 80 23.04 4.26 6.70
CA GLY A 80 23.32 4.57 5.28
C GLY A 80 22.18 4.18 4.30
N PRO A 81 22.38 4.32 2.98
CA PRO A 81 21.31 4.05 1.99
C PRO A 81 20.70 2.64 2.15
N THR A 82 19.36 2.51 2.24
CA THR A 82 18.72 1.27 2.72
C THR A 82 17.78 0.46 1.82
N GLU A 83 17.40 0.75 0.58
CA GLU A 83 16.13 0.22 0.01
C GLU A 83 14.88 0.76 0.77
N ASN A 84 14.01 1.37 -0.02
CA ASN A 84 12.85 2.16 0.39
C ASN A 84 11.57 1.39 0.06
N TRP A 85 11.40 0.22 0.67
CA TRP A 85 10.21 -0.58 0.43
C TRP A 85 8.97 0.17 0.88
N ILE A 86 7.95 0.19 0.03
CA ILE A 86 6.60 0.57 0.46
C ILE A 86 6.12 -0.57 1.37
N SER A 87 6.20 -0.36 2.67
CA SER A 87 5.87 -1.38 3.68
C SER A 87 4.37 -1.46 3.94
N SER A 88 3.67 -0.36 3.72
CA SER A 88 2.22 -0.27 3.90
C SER A 88 1.61 0.66 2.85
N ILE A 89 0.39 0.35 2.45
CA ILE A 89 -0.41 1.14 1.53
C ILE A 89 -1.87 1.02 1.94
N CYS A 90 -2.62 2.12 1.87
CA CYS A 90 -4.07 2.07 1.97
C CYS A 90 -4.69 3.11 1.02
N SER A 91 -5.98 2.96 0.76
CA SER A 91 -6.79 3.95 0.04
C SER A 91 -8.12 4.11 0.76
N CYS A 92 -8.73 5.29 0.66
CA CYS A 92 -10.09 5.45 1.17
C CYS A 92 -11.08 5.03 0.08
N SER A 93 -12.03 4.18 0.45
CA SER A 93 -12.99 3.60 -0.49
C SER A 93 -13.73 4.68 -1.27
N TYR A 94 -13.85 4.50 -2.58
CA TYR A 94 -14.54 5.44 -3.49
C TYR A 94 -13.95 6.86 -3.53
N THR A 95 -12.68 7.02 -3.16
CA THR A 95 -11.93 8.27 -3.29
C THR A 95 -10.76 8.11 -4.26
N ASP A 96 -10.13 9.23 -4.61
CA ASP A 96 -8.88 9.29 -5.34
C ASP A 96 -7.65 9.37 -4.43
N LEU A 97 -7.83 9.21 -3.12
CA LEU A 97 -6.76 9.33 -2.12
C LEU A 97 -6.11 7.99 -1.81
N ILE A 98 -4.78 8.01 -1.85
CA ILE A 98 -3.92 6.86 -1.57
C ILE A 98 -2.86 7.31 -0.55
N PHE A 99 -2.54 6.43 0.38
CA PHE A 99 -1.51 6.66 1.38
C PHE A 99 -0.48 5.55 1.34
N SER A 100 0.78 5.91 1.50
CA SER A 100 1.87 4.94 1.55
C SER A 100 2.83 5.22 2.69
N GLY A 101 3.29 4.15 3.33
CA GLY A 101 4.24 4.18 4.42
C GLY A 101 5.49 3.37 4.09
N SER A 102 6.62 3.81 4.66
CA SER A 102 7.93 3.15 4.53
C SER A 102 8.74 3.33 5.82
N CYS A 103 10.03 3.01 5.75
CA CYS A 103 11.03 3.22 6.79
C CYS A 103 11.68 4.61 6.74
N ASP A 104 11.34 5.44 5.75
CA ASP A 104 11.86 6.80 5.60
C ASP A 104 11.13 7.84 6.48
N GLU A 105 10.41 7.36 7.50
CA GLU A 105 9.71 8.14 8.51
C GLU A 105 8.70 9.16 7.94
N LYS A 106 8.18 8.89 6.74
CA LYS A 106 7.24 9.76 6.03
C LYS A 106 6.02 8.95 5.59
N LEU A 107 4.86 9.29 6.15
CA LEU A 107 3.57 8.94 5.57
C LEU A 107 3.33 9.86 4.37
N ARG A 108 3.14 9.31 3.18
CA ARG A 108 2.88 10.11 1.96
C ARG A 108 1.43 10.05 1.56
N PHE A 109 0.97 11.20 1.05
CA PHE A 109 -0.39 11.46 0.60
C PHE A 109 -0.35 11.60 -0.91
N TRP A 110 -1.14 10.79 -1.59
CA TRP A 110 -1.21 10.77 -3.04
C TRP A 110 -2.64 10.99 -3.50
N LYS A 111 -2.79 11.74 -4.58
CA LYS A 111 -4.07 11.93 -5.27
C LYS A 111 -3.98 11.37 -6.68
N CYS A 112 -4.89 10.48 -7.01
CA CYS A 112 -5.02 9.91 -8.34
C CYS A 112 -5.77 10.89 -9.24
N SER A 113 -5.31 11.10 -10.47
CA SER A 113 -6.05 11.92 -11.42
C SER A 113 -7.36 11.24 -11.84
N THR A 114 -8.34 12.05 -12.23
CA THR A 114 -9.66 11.55 -12.69
C THR A 114 -9.57 10.69 -13.95
N ASP A 115 -8.53 10.87 -14.76
CA ASP A 115 -8.25 10.02 -15.93
C ASP A 115 -7.35 8.81 -15.61
N PHE A 116 -6.96 8.65 -14.35
CA PHE A 116 -6.11 7.59 -13.78
C PHE A 116 -4.69 7.53 -14.33
N LYS A 117 -4.24 8.54 -15.08
CA LYS A 117 -2.91 8.57 -15.71
C LYS A 117 -1.82 9.20 -14.85
N HIS A 118 -2.21 9.99 -13.86
CA HIS A 118 -1.28 10.70 -12.99
C HIS A 118 -1.55 10.36 -11.53
N LEU A 119 -0.47 10.38 -10.76
CA LEU A 119 -0.50 10.20 -9.32
C LEU A 119 0.33 11.32 -8.70
N ASP A 120 -0.37 12.29 -8.13
CA ASP A 120 0.21 13.53 -7.63
C ASP A 120 0.53 13.40 -6.14
N ALA A 121 1.72 13.86 -5.76
CA ALA A 121 2.11 13.91 -4.35
C ALA A 121 1.47 15.15 -3.72
N MET A 122 0.53 14.94 -2.80
CA MET A 122 -0.17 16.03 -2.09
C MET A 122 0.66 16.54 -0.92
N GLY A 123 1.47 15.68 -0.30
CA GLY A 123 2.29 16.03 0.83
C GLY A 123 2.78 14.80 1.60
N SER A 124 3.43 15.06 2.73
CA SER A 124 3.92 14.03 3.64
C SER A 124 3.78 14.46 5.10
N TYR A 125 3.51 13.51 5.97
CA TYR A 125 3.52 13.68 7.42
C TYR A 125 4.67 12.88 8.02
N HIS A 126 5.46 13.52 8.89
CA HIS A 126 6.60 12.87 9.53
C HIS A 126 6.11 11.95 10.66
N LEU A 127 6.45 10.66 10.56
CA LEU A 127 6.14 9.62 11.54
C LEU A 127 7.43 8.85 11.85
N PRO A 128 8.09 9.14 12.99
CA PRO A 128 9.32 8.44 13.38
C PRO A 128 9.11 6.94 13.50
N GLY A 129 9.97 6.14 12.86
CA GLY A 129 9.86 4.68 12.82
C GLY A 129 9.36 4.08 11.50
N PHE A 130 9.16 2.76 11.54
CA PHE A 130 8.69 1.96 10.41
C PHE A 130 7.18 1.96 10.34
N ILE A 131 6.60 2.47 9.25
CA ILE A 131 5.15 2.45 9.04
C ILE A 131 4.74 1.07 8.51
N ASN A 132 4.38 0.18 9.43
CA ASN A 132 4.16 -1.24 9.17
C ASN A 132 2.75 -1.57 8.65
N ASP A 133 1.76 -0.74 8.96
CA ASP A 133 0.40 -0.92 8.49
C ASP A 133 -0.34 0.41 8.40
N LEU A 134 -1.31 0.48 7.50
CA LEU A 134 -2.15 1.65 7.27
C LEU A 134 -3.61 1.22 7.08
N ALA A 135 -4.53 1.91 7.75
CA ALA A 135 -5.95 1.74 7.54
C ALA A 135 -6.60 3.13 7.36
N CYS A 136 -7.51 3.24 6.39
CA CYS A 136 -8.43 4.37 6.28
C CYS A 136 -9.80 3.94 6.79
N ASP A 137 -10.50 4.81 7.50
CA ASP A 137 -11.90 4.57 7.86
C ASP A 137 -12.80 4.60 6.61
N LYS A 138 -14.01 4.05 6.74
CA LYS A 138 -14.96 3.95 5.61
C LYS A 138 -15.41 5.32 5.10
N GLU A 139 -15.40 6.33 5.96
CA GLU A 139 -15.80 7.70 5.61
C GLU A 139 -14.67 8.53 5.02
N GLY A 140 -13.43 8.03 5.02
CA GLY A 140 -12.27 8.79 4.58
C GLY A 140 -11.84 9.89 5.55
N LYS A 141 -12.38 9.95 6.76
CA LYS A 141 -12.08 11.03 7.71
C LYS A 141 -10.85 10.77 8.56
N THR A 142 -10.37 9.53 8.64
CA THR A 142 -9.29 9.17 9.56
C THR A 142 -8.38 8.12 8.96
N ILE A 143 -7.06 8.36 9.07
CA ILE A 143 -6.03 7.35 8.80
C ILE A 143 -5.48 6.86 10.13
N ILE A 144 -5.30 5.56 10.24
CA ILE A 144 -4.66 4.90 11.37
C ILE A 144 -3.37 4.25 10.86
N CYS A 145 -2.25 4.56 11.51
CA CYS A 145 -0.94 4.06 11.16
C CYS A 145 -0.39 3.21 12.30
N ALA A 146 0.10 2.01 11.99
CA ALA A 146 0.87 1.21 12.93
C ALA A 146 2.36 1.48 12.69
N VAL A 147 3.02 2.07 13.69
CA VAL A 147 4.43 2.48 13.60
C VAL A 147 5.26 1.69 14.60
N GLY A 148 6.40 1.15 14.18
CA GLY A 148 7.25 0.32 15.01
C GLY A 148 8.74 0.65 14.91
N PRO A 149 9.57 0.14 15.82
CA PRO A 149 11.02 0.29 15.76
C PRO A 149 11.70 -0.62 14.71
N GLU A 150 10.97 -1.57 14.13
CA GLU A 150 11.46 -2.55 13.17
C GLU A 150 10.37 -2.91 12.14
N HIS A 151 10.76 -3.54 11.02
CA HIS A 151 9.81 -4.02 10.01
C HIS A 151 8.94 -5.17 10.54
N LYS A 152 7.67 -5.21 10.12
CA LYS A 152 6.68 -6.26 10.43
C LYS A 152 7.19 -7.69 10.20
N ASN A 153 7.94 -7.91 9.13
CA ASN A 153 8.29 -9.25 8.65
C ASN A 153 9.76 -9.64 8.93
N GLY A 154 10.52 -8.82 9.66
CA GLY A 154 11.92 -9.14 9.93
C GLY A 154 12.68 -8.03 10.65
N ARG A 155 13.70 -8.44 11.42
CA ARG A 155 14.56 -7.56 12.21
C ARG A 155 15.86 -7.22 11.49
N TRP A 156 15.73 -6.57 10.33
CA TRP A 156 16.90 -6.14 9.55
C TRP A 156 17.52 -4.86 10.08
N TRP A 157 16.66 -3.95 10.57
CA TRP A 157 17.03 -2.70 11.19
C TRP A 157 16.19 -2.47 12.44
N LYS A 158 16.75 -1.72 13.39
CA LYS A 158 16.09 -1.41 14.65
C LYS A 158 16.38 0.04 15.05
N LEU A 159 15.32 0.80 15.30
CA LEU A 159 15.38 2.15 15.83
C LEU A 159 15.12 2.14 17.34
N SER A 160 15.64 3.13 18.06
CA SER A 160 15.43 3.30 19.50
C SER A 160 14.11 4.04 19.78
N LEU A 161 12.99 3.42 19.41
CA LEU A 161 11.63 3.95 19.55
C LEU A 161 10.68 2.88 20.10
N HIS A 162 9.50 3.29 20.55
CA HIS A 162 8.42 2.38 20.97
C HIS A 162 7.42 2.18 19.85
N SER A 163 6.81 0.99 19.79
CA SER A 163 5.67 0.74 18.90
C SER A 163 4.50 1.63 19.30
N SER A 164 3.83 2.22 18.30
CA SER A 164 2.73 3.15 18.52
C SER A 164 1.66 2.99 17.44
N VAL A 165 0.44 3.38 17.79
CA VAL A 165 -0.66 3.57 16.85
C VAL A 165 -0.89 5.06 16.73
N VAL A 166 -0.80 5.59 15.52
CA VAL A 166 -0.98 7.01 15.24
C VAL A 166 -2.27 7.21 14.49
N VAL A 167 -3.14 8.08 15.01
CA VAL A 167 -4.44 8.41 14.41
C VAL A 167 -4.36 9.81 13.83
N ILE A 168 -4.64 9.95 12.54
CA ILE A 168 -4.52 11.20 11.80
C ILE A 168 -5.89 11.55 11.21
N PRO A 169 -6.59 12.58 11.73
CA PRO A 169 -7.81 13.06 11.13
C PRO A 169 -7.51 13.77 9.80
N LEU A 170 -8.32 13.49 8.79
CA LEU A 170 -8.27 14.11 7.48
C LEU A 170 -9.29 15.26 7.42
N VAL A 171 -8.78 16.44 7.08
CA VAL A 171 -9.60 17.64 6.87
C VAL A 171 -9.56 18.00 5.41
N TYR A 172 -10.73 18.06 4.80
CA TYR A 172 -10.90 18.38 3.39
C TYR A 172 -11.25 19.86 3.26
N THR A 173 -10.36 20.63 2.65
CA THR A 173 -10.67 22.01 2.25
C THR A 173 -11.41 21.97 0.92
N SER A 174 -12.64 22.46 0.89
CA SER A 174 -13.36 22.71 -0.36
C SER A 174 -12.60 23.79 -1.14
N SER A 175 -12.01 23.42 -2.27
CA SER A 175 -11.43 24.35 -3.25
C SER A 175 -12.51 24.96 -4.13
#